data_AF-A0A2C9KIR6-F1
#
_entry.id   AF-A0A2C9KIR6-F1
#
_cell.length_a   1.000
_cell.length_b   1.000
_cell.length_c   1.000
_cell.angle_alpha   90.00
_cell.angle_beta   90.00
_cell.angle_gamma   90.00
#
_symmetry.space_group_name_H-M   'P 1'
#
loop_
_entity.id
_entity.type
_entity.pdbx_description
1 polymer ?
#
loop_
_entity_poly.entity_id
_entity_poly.type
_entity_poly.pdbx_seq_one_letter_code
_entity_poly.pdbx_strand_id
1 'polypeptide(L)'
;MFPGVTDHYSEAWPTILLFFFTFHKAGVQVRLTTEHLKSLKEVFNLKEGQLFKYSLSRDVMNEKKSGVKGTFRAESEEGQFCLSVLIAEWRSSIDTLTLIAVESWGTKYFVVTLGTTPSVHLIAHVATKIFFYFRHDQKSWFEFDYGTSIYDMGEHVRIELASFQSFEISECEGRFAKGRLTGSMVEGDNPFGVISGSCRAVSPASTCRADTEHVDDDTRDLSAENKKVAIASVL
;
A
#
# COMPACT_ATOMS: atom_id res chain seq x y z
N MET A 1 -7.69 1.75 7.16
CA MET A 1 -7.42 0.30 7.01
C MET A 1 -6.32 0.13 5.97
N PHE A 2 -5.45 -0.87 6.08
CA PHE A 2 -4.39 -1.15 5.10
C PHE A 2 -4.15 -2.66 4.97
N PRO A 3 -3.57 -3.15 3.86
CA PRO A 3 -3.49 -4.58 3.59
C PRO A 3 -2.38 -5.21 4.43
N GLY A 4 -2.48 -6.51 4.68
CA GLY A 4 -1.33 -7.29 5.13
C GLY A 4 -0.19 -7.21 4.10
N VAL A 5 1.03 -6.92 4.56
CA VAL A 5 2.20 -6.82 3.66
C VAL A 5 2.66 -8.22 3.26
N THR A 6 3.12 -8.34 2.01
CA THR A 6 3.66 -9.56 1.42
C THR A 6 5.13 -9.77 1.64
N ASP A 7 5.52 -11.04 1.75
CA ASP A 7 6.91 -11.51 1.76
C ASP A 7 7.52 -11.55 0.35
N HIS A 8 7.49 -10.42 -0.37
CA HIS A 8 8.23 -10.26 -1.64
C HIS A 8 9.70 -9.86 -1.42
N TYR A 9 10.14 -9.86 -0.16
CA TYR A 9 11.40 -9.31 0.29
C TYR A 9 12.43 -10.43 0.34
N SER A 10 13.23 -10.54 -0.73
CA SER A 10 14.01 -11.73 -1.06
C SER A 10 15.10 -12.11 -0.06
N GLU A 11 15.47 -11.23 0.88
CA GLU A 11 16.64 -11.44 1.74
C GLU A 11 16.52 -10.89 3.19
N ALA A 12 15.64 -9.91 3.46
CA ALA A 12 15.38 -9.40 4.82
C ALA A 12 13.96 -8.85 4.95
N TRP A 13 13.31 -9.09 6.10
CA TRP A 13 11.97 -8.57 6.36
C TRP A 13 11.96 -7.05 6.46
N PRO A 14 10.98 -6.36 5.84
CA PRO A 14 10.90 -4.91 5.89
C PRO A 14 10.56 -4.46 7.31
N THR A 15 11.07 -3.29 7.70
CA THR A 15 10.58 -2.60 8.88
C THR A 15 9.35 -1.81 8.51
N ILE A 16 8.20 -2.10 9.12
CA ILE A 16 6.96 -1.36 8.90
C ILE A 16 6.68 -0.47 10.10
N LEU A 17 6.67 0.83 9.85
CA LEU A 17 6.41 1.86 10.84
C LEU A 17 5.05 2.52 10.56
N LEU A 18 4.23 2.61 11.60
CA LEU A 18 2.98 3.34 11.58
C LEU A 18 3.19 4.67 12.28
N PHE A 19 2.79 5.74 11.62
CA PHE A 19 2.82 7.09 12.14
C PHE A 19 1.39 7.60 12.30
N PHE A 20 1.01 7.86 13.54
CA PHE A 20 -0.28 8.39 13.91
C PHE A 20 -0.13 9.84 14.37
N PHE A 21 -1.08 10.69 13.98
CA PHE A 21 -1.19 12.03 14.52
C PHE A 21 -2.65 12.48 14.55
N THR A 22 -2.96 13.44 15.41
CA THR A 22 -4.29 14.06 15.49
C THR A 22 -4.17 15.56 15.73
N PHE A 23 -5.14 16.30 15.21
CA PHE A 23 -5.37 17.71 15.50
C PHE A 23 -6.50 17.92 16.51
N HIS A 24 -7.05 16.84 17.08
CA HIS A 24 -8.13 16.93 18.04
C HIS A 24 -7.59 17.35 19.41
N LYS A 25 -8.08 18.48 19.94
CA LYS A 25 -7.58 19.10 21.18
C LYS A 25 -7.64 18.19 22.41
N ALA A 26 -8.67 17.36 22.51
CA ALA A 26 -8.83 16.43 23.63
C ALA A 26 -7.86 15.24 23.59
N GLY A 27 -7.09 15.10 22.51
CA GLY A 27 -6.47 13.83 22.15
C GLY A 27 -7.50 12.86 21.56
N VAL A 28 -7.00 11.70 21.15
CA VAL A 28 -7.80 10.63 20.52
C VAL A 28 -7.24 9.29 20.94
N GLN A 29 -8.08 8.39 21.43
CA GLN A 29 -7.72 6.99 21.55
C GLN A 29 -7.87 6.26 20.20
N VAL A 30 -6.80 5.62 19.74
CA VAL A 30 -6.81 4.81 18.52
C VAL A 30 -6.58 3.35 18.86
N ARG A 31 -7.47 2.49 18.37
CA ARG A 31 -7.34 1.04 18.46
C ARG A 31 -6.81 0.49 17.16
N LEU A 32 -5.73 -0.29 17.21
CA LEU A 32 -5.16 -1.01 16.07
C LEU A 32 -5.42 -2.51 16.24
N THR A 33 -6.15 -3.09 15.29
CA THR A 33 -6.46 -4.51 15.25
C THR A 33 -6.09 -5.14 13.91
N THR A 34 -6.11 -6.47 13.87
CA THR A 34 -5.99 -7.24 12.64
C THR A 34 -7.19 -8.13 12.40
N GLU A 35 -7.51 -8.34 11.13
CA GLU A 35 -8.57 -9.23 10.66
C GLU A 35 -7.98 -10.22 9.65
N HIS A 36 -8.28 -11.51 9.77
CA HIS A 36 -7.71 -12.59 8.94
C HIS A 36 -6.16 -12.62 8.90
N LEU A 37 -5.52 -12.11 9.94
CA LEU A 37 -4.07 -12.24 10.22
C LEU A 37 -3.90 -12.83 11.64
N LYS A 38 -2.65 -13.00 12.08
CA LYS A 38 -2.37 -13.26 13.49
C LYS A 38 -2.90 -12.07 14.31
N SER A 39 -3.52 -12.40 15.45
CA SER A 39 -4.25 -11.42 16.27
C SER A 39 -3.30 -10.34 16.80
N LEU A 40 -3.68 -9.09 16.59
CA LEU A 40 -3.10 -7.90 17.18
C LEU A 40 -4.22 -7.06 17.75
N LYS A 41 -3.99 -6.50 18.94
CA LYS A 41 -4.90 -5.57 19.57
C LYS A 41 -4.11 -4.59 20.41
N GLU A 42 -3.85 -3.43 19.84
CA GLU A 42 -3.11 -2.34 20.47
C GLU A 42 -4.01 -1.13 20.65
N VAL A 43 -3.73 -0.34 21.69
CA VAL A 43 -4.45 0.89 21.97
C VAL A 43 -3.44 2.00 22.24
N PHE A 44 -3.59 3.10 21.53
CA PHE A 44 -2.72 4.26 21.60
C PHE A 44 -3.53 5.49 22.03
N ASN A 45 -2.97 6.30 22.91
CA ASN A 45 -3.54 7.60 23.26
C ASN A 45 -2.74 8.68 22.53
N LEU A 46 -3.33 9.27 21.50
CA LEU A 46 -2.73 10.35 20.72
C LEU A 46 -3.01 11.69 21.40
N LYS A 47 -2.01 12.57 21.39
CA LYS A 47 -2.13 13.96 21.84
C LYS A 47 -2.11 14.90 20.65
N GLU A 48 -2.79 16.03 20.76
CA GLU A 48 -2.81 17.07 19.71
C GLU A 48 -1.38 17.45 19.30
N GLY A 49 -1.11 17.44 17.99
CA GLY A 49 0.17 17.86 17.43
C GLY A 49 1.35 16.91 17.71
N GLN A 50 1.16 15.83 18.46
CA GLN A 50 2.21 14.85 18.72
C GLN A 50 2.19 13.73 17.68
N LEU A 51 3.34 13.48 17.07
CA LEU A 51 3.56 12.31 16.22
C LEU A 51 3.81 11.08 17.09
N PHE A 52 2.95 10.06 16.96
CA PHE A 52 3.12 8.76 17.59
C PHE A 52 3.64 7.74 16.58
N LYS A 53 4.65 6.97 16.96
CA LYS A 53 5.28 5.95 16.10
C LYS A 53 5.10 4.57 16.71
N TYR A 54 4.61 3.63 15.90
CA TYR A 54 4.52 2.21 16.25
C TYR A 54 5.26 1.36 15.22
N SER A 55 6.01 0.36 15.67
CA SER A 55 6.69 -0.60 14.79
C SER A 55 5.90 -1.90 14.79
N LEU A 56 5.43 -2.35 13.62
CA LEU A 56 4.75 -3.65 13.51
C LEU A 56 5.76 -4.78 13.78
N SER A 57 5.34 -5.78 14.56
CA SER A 57 6.16 -6.98 14.80
C SER A 57 6.08 -7.95 13.61
N ARG A 58 7.23 -8.64 13.39
CA ARG A 58 7.37 -9.93 12.69
C ARG A 58 6.11 -10.77 12.74
N ASP A 59 5.72 -11.05 13.97
CA ASP A 59 4.82 -12.14 14.29
C ASP A 59 3.37 -11.89 13.93
N VAL A 60 3.00 -10.66 13.55
CA VAL A 60 1.61 -10.33 13.18
C VAL A 60 1.37 -10.46 11.66
N MET A 61 2.44 -10.56 10.89
CA MET A 61 2.41 -10.51 9.43
C MET A 61 1.98 -11.87 8.82
N ASN A 62 1.42 -11.82 7.61
CA ASN A 62 1.06 -13.03 6.87
C ASN A 62 2.30 -13.59 6.15
N GLU A 63 2.56 -14.89 6.29
CA GLU A 63 3.65 -15.59 5.59
C GLU A 63 3.26 -15.96 4.15
N LYS A 64 1.99 -15.78 3.75
CA LYS A 64 1.55 -16.10 2.38
C LYS A 64 2.03 -15.05 1.38
N LYS A 65 2.76 -15.52 0.37
CA LYS A 65 3.34 -14.73 -0.72
C LYS A 65 2.32 -14.14 -1.70
N SER A 66 1.21 -14.83 -1.98
CA SER A 66 0.21 -14.37 -2.96
C SER A 66 -1.24 -14.66 -2.54
N GLY A 67 -2.19 -13.99 -3.19
CA GLY A 67 -3.63 -14.20 -3.03
C GLY A 67 -4.30 -13.36 -1.93
N VAL A 68 -5.42 -13.87 -1.42
CA VAL A 68 -6.25 -13.23 -0.38
C VAL A 68 -5.50 -13.19 0.95
N LYS A 69 -5.54 -12.02 1.59
CA LYS A 69 -4.86 -11.70 2.86
C LYS A 69 -5.82 -11.02 3.81
N GLY A 70 -5.40 -10.89 5.05
CA GLY A 70 -6.08 -10.06 6.03
C GLY A 70 -5.72 -8.59 5.94
N THR A 71 -6.21 -7.82 6.90
CA THR A 71 -6.07 -6.36 6.94
C THR A 71 -5.70 -5.87 8.34
N PHE A 72 -5.06 -4.71 8.39
CA PHE A 72 -4.89 -3.91 9.59
C PHE A 72 -5.96 -2.83 9.64
N ARG A 73 -6.60 -2.70 10.80
CA ARG A 73 -7.66 -1.72 11.07
C ARG A 73 -7.21 -0.81 12.19
N ALA A 74 -7.17 0.49 11.91
CA ALA A 74 -7.05 1.53 12.92
C ALA A 74 -8.38 2.25 13.02
N GLU A 75 -8.91 2.41 14.24
CA GLU A 75 -10.19 3.04 14.49
C GLU A 75 -10.15 3.93 15.74
N SER A 76 -11.03 4.92 15.79
CA SER A 76 -11.28 5.71 16.98
C SER A 76 -12.77 6.03 17.08
N GLU A 77 -13.30 6.00 18.30
CA GLU A 77 -14.67 6.43 18.63
C GLU A 77 -14.71 7.90 19.05
N GLU A 78 -13.56 8.50 19.36
CA GLU A 78 -13.45 9.79 20.06
C GLU A 78 -13.07 10.96 19.14
N GLY A 79 -12.59 10.67 17.92
CA GLY A 79 -12.20 11.71 16.97
C GLY A 79 -11.44 11.22 15.76
N GLN A 80 -11.05 12.18 14.92
CA GLN A 80 -10.28 11.92 13.70
C GLN A 80 -8.77 11.85 13.98
N PHE A 81 -8.10 10.99 13.24
CA PHE A 81 -6.65 10.88 13.24
C PHE A 81 -6.17 10.62 11.81
N CYS A 82 -4.88 10.86 11.58
CA CYS A 82 -4.22 10.52 10.35
C CYS A 82 -3.27 9.35 10.59
N LEU A 83 -3.14 8.50 9.58
CA LEU A 83 -2.25 7.35 9.60
C LEU A 83 -1.40 7.34 8.33
N SER A 84 -0.09 7.37 8.52
CA SER A 84 0.90 7.11 7.47
C SER A 84 1.62 5.80 7.77
N VAL A 85 1.81 4.97 6.76
CA VAL A 85 2.59 3.74 6.85
C VAL A 85 3.88 3.95 6.08
N LEU A 86 4.99 3.66 6.73
CA LEU A 86 6.31 3.64 6.13
C LEU A 86 6.81 2.20 6.10
N ILE A 87 7.25 1.76 4.94
CA ILE A 87 7.82 0.44 4.71
C ILE A 87 9.27 0.68 4.30
N ALA A 88 10.20 0.28 5.16
CA ALA A 88 11.63 0.40 4.91
C ALA A 88 12.21 -0.97 4.59
N GLU A 89 12.78 -1.09 3.39
CA GLU A 89 13.44 -2.28 2.89
C GLU A 89 14.93 -1.94 2.70
N TRP A 90 15.81 -2.51 3.54
CA TRP A 90 17.24 -2.17 3.59
C TRP A 90 17.51 -0.66 3.82
N ARG A 91 18.79 -0.24 3.76
CA ARG A 91 19.18 1.16 3.99
C ARG A 91 18.84 2.10 2.81
N SER A 92 18.30 1.59 1.71
CA SER A 92 18.23 2.33 0.43
C SER A 92 16.85 2.32 -0.24
N SER A 93 15.82 1.69 0.34
CA SER A 93 14.46 1.73 -0.19
C SER A 93 13.46 2.06 0.91
N ILE A 94 12.74 3.16 0.73
CA ILE A 94 11.68 3.60 1.65
C ILE A 94 10.44 3.89 0.82
N ASP A 95 9.35 3.26 1.21
CA ASP A 95 8.01 3.53 0.72
C ASP A 95 7.18 4.18 1.80
N THR A 96 6.46 5.24 1.46
CA THR A 96 5.50 5.89 2.36
C THR A 96 4.15 5.97 1.70
N LEU A 97 3.10 5.65 2.45
CA LEU A 97 1.71 5.78 2.03
C LEU A 97 0.92 6.48 3.13
N THR A 98 0.13 7.48 2.75
CA THR A 98 -0.85 8.12 3.64
C THR A 98 -2.19 7.45 3.38
N LEU A 99 -2.84 6.95 4.43
CA LEU A 99 -4.10 6.24 4.28
C LEU A 99 -5.28 7.21 4.31
N ILE A 100 -6.23 6.95 3.41
CA ILE A 100 -7.54 7.60 3.42
C ILE A 100 -8.51 6.74 4.23
N ALA A 101 -9.40 7.41 4.97
CA ALA A 101 -10.41 6.78 5.79
C ALA A 101 -11.44 5.98 4.94
N VAL A 102 -12.02 4.94 5.53
CA VAL A 102 -12.86 3.95 4.82
C VAL A 102 -14.14 4.60 4.26
N GLU A 103 -14.68 5.58 4.98
CA GLU A 103 -15.84 6.37 4.58
C GLU A 103 -15.62 7.20 3.31
N SER A 104 -14.37 7.41 2.91
CA SER A 104 -13.99 8.14 1.69
C SER A 104 -13.58 7.21 0.55
N TRP A 105 -13.77 5.90 0.70
CA TRP A 105 -13.56 4.96 -0.40
C TRP A 105 -14.72 5.03 -1.40
N GLY A 106 -14.40 4.79 -2.66
CA GLY A 106 -15.33 4.76 -3.79
C GLY A 106 -15.44 3.34 -4.37
N THR A 107 -16.21 3.23 -5.44
CA THR A 107 -16.47 1.97 -6.16
C THR A 107 -15.68 1.82 -7.44
N LYS A 108 -14.90 2.84 -7.84
CA LYS A 108 -14.15 2.85 -9.10
C LYS A 108 -12.83 3.60 -8.95
N TYR A 109 -11.76 3.01 -9.48
CA TYR A 109 -10.41 3.54 -9.42
C TYR A 109 -9.66 3.34 -10.73
N PHE A 110 -8.72 4.24 -11.00
CA PHE A 110 -7.68 4.02 -12.02
C PHE A 110 -6.36 3.73 -11.33
N VAL A 111 -5.68 2.69 -11.79
CA VAL A 111 -4.38 2.28 -11.27
C VAL A 111 -3.30 3.14 -11.91
N VAL A 112 -2.34 3.59 -11.09
CA VAL A 112 -1.13 4.27 -11.54
C VAL A 112 0.09 3.60 -10.92
N THR A 113 1.00 3.14 -11.79
CA THR A 113 2.27 2.51 -11.42
C THR A 113 3.40 3.16 -12.19
N LEU A 114 4.44 3.65 -11.50
CA LEU A 114 5.53 4.38 -12.15
C LEU A 114 6.62 3.44 -12.70
N GLY A 115 6.90 2.36 -11.99
CA GLY A 115 7.86 1.32 -12.36
C GLY A 115 7.24 0.15 -13.12
N THR A 116 8.11 -0.67 -13.71
CA THR A 116 7.78 -1.84 -14.55
C THR A 116 7.55 -3.13 -13.76
N THR A 117 7.58 -3.03 -12.43
CA THR A 117 7.28 -4.08 -11.43
C THR A 117 6.05 -3.67 -10.63
N PRO A 118 4.85 -3.70 -11.22
CA PRO A 118 3.65 -3.14 -10.62
C PRO A 118 3.22 -3.95 -9.38
N SER A 119 2.65 -3.25 -8.40
CA SER A 119 1.91 -3.85 -7.29
C SER A 119 0.64 -3.05 -7.03
N VAL A 120 -0.48 -3.77 -6.95
CA VAL A 120 -1.79 -3.21 -6.63
C VAL A 120 -2.42 -4.05 -5.53
N HIS A 121 -2.81 -3.39 -4.44
CA HIS A 121 -3.53 -3.99 -3.34
C HIS A 121 -4.98 -3.49 -3.33
N LEU A 122 -5.91 -4.44 -3.24
CA LEU A 122 -7.34 -4.22 -3.11
C LEU A 122 -7.76 -4.55 -1.68
N ILE A 123 -8.61 -3.73 -1.07
CA ILE A 123 -8.94 -3.84 0.35
C ILE A 123 -10.45 -3.66 0.53
N ALA A 124 -11.11 -4.63 1.16
CA ALA A 124 -12.55 -4.63 1.33
C ALA A 124 -12.93 -4.46 2.81
N HIS A 125 -13.73 -3.45 3.13
CA HIS A 125 -14.30 -3.30 4.48
C HIS A 125 -15.51 -4.20 4.68
N VAL A 126 -16.36 -4.27 3.67
CA VAL A 126 -17.51 -5.17 3.55
C VAL A 126 -17.22 -6.18 2.43
N ALA A 127 -18.03 -7.23 2.29
CA ALA A 127 -17.87 -8.16 1.19
C ALA A 127 -18.11 -7.43 -0.16
N THR A 128 -17.15 -7.56 -1.09
CA THR A 128 -17.14 -6.81 -2.35
C THR A 128 -16.69 -7.72 -3.49
N LYS A 129 -17.40 -7.62 -4.63
CA LYS A 129 -16.95 -8.19 -5.91
C LYS A 129 -16.27 -7.10 -6.71
N ILE A 130 -15.03 -7.35 -7.10
CA ILE A 130 -14.16 -6.40 -7.78
C ILE A 130 -13.80 -6.95 -9.18
N PHE A 131 -13.96 -6.13 -10.20
CA PHE A 131 -13.51 -6.38 -11.56
C PHE A 131 -12.26 -5.54 -11.81
N PHE A 132 -11.16 -6.21 -12.15
CA PHE A 132 -9.91 -5.55 -12.52
C PHE A 132 -9.70 -5.70 -14.01
N TYR A 133 -9.73 -4.59 -14.74
CA TYR A 133 -9.56 -4.52 -16.18
C TYR A 133 -8.10 -4.17 -16.49
N PHE A 134 -7.38 -5.11 -17.10
CA PHE A 134 -5.95 -4.96 -17.34
C PHE A 134 -5.68 -4.01 -18.50
N ARG A 135 -4.85 -3.00 -18.22
CA ARG A 135 -4.19 -2.17 -19.22
C ARG A 135 -2.72 -2.09 -18.87
N HIS A 136 -1.89 -2.51 -19.83
CA HIS A 136 -0.45 -2.33 -19.75
C HIS A 136 0.10 -1.75 -21.05
N ASP A 137 1.30 -1.18 -20.96
CA ASP A 137 1.97 -0.46 -22.03
C ASP A 137 2.78 -1.37 -22.98
N GLN A 138 2.97 -2.65 -22.64
CA GLN A 138 3.79 -3.60 -23.40
C GLN A 138 3.04 -4.89 -23.74
N LYS A 139 2.43 -4.94 -24.94
CA LYS A 139 1.55 -6.03 -25.43
C LYS A 139 2.10 -7.46 -25.36
N SER A 140 3.42 -7.67 -25.25
CA SER A 140 3.99 -9.01 -25.38
C SER A 140 4.41 -9.65 -24.06
N TRP A 141 4.53 -8.90 -22.95
CA TRP A 141 5.32 -9.34 -21.80
C TRP A 141 4.58 -9.32 -20.45
N PHE A 142 3.33 -8.88 -20.38
CA PHE A 142 2.55 -8.91 -19.15
C PHE A 142 1.49 -10.02 -19.21
N GLU A 143 1.77 -11.11 -18.51
CA GLU A 143 0.82 -12.18 -18.23
C GLU A 143 0.62 -12.22 -16.71
N PHE A 144 -0.61 -11.92 -16.26
CA PHE A 144 -0.98 -12.05 -14.86
C PHE A 144 -1.62 -13.41 -14.62
N ASP A 145 -0.97 -14.22 -13.79
CA ASP A 145 -1.47 -15.53 -13.41
C ASP A 145 -2.32 -15.45 -12.14
N TYR A 146 -3.59 -15.85 -12.24
CA TYR A 146 -4.45 -16.00 -11.08
C TYR A 146 -5.37 -17.22 -11.17
N GLY A 147 -5.27 -18.10 -10.18
CA GLY A 147 -5.95 -19.39 -10.18
C GLY A 147 -5.38 -20.28 -11.29
N THR A 148 -6.21 -20.62 -12.26
CA THR A 148 -5.84 -21.43 -13.44
C THR A 148 -5.85 -20.63 -14.75
N SER A 149 -5.98 -19.30 -14.66
CA SER A 149 -6.17 -18.42 -15.79
C SER A 149 -5.02 -17.43 -15.89
N ILE A 150 -4.63 -17.16 -17.13
CA ILE A 150 -3.68 -16.11 -17.51
C ILE A 150 -4.50 -14.96 -18.08
N TYR A 151 -4.25 -13.74 -17.63
CA TYR A 151 -4.96 -12.54 -18.07
C TYR A 151 -4.03 -11.61 -18.85
N ASP A 152 -4.48 -11.17 -20.03
CA ASP A 152 -3.78 -10.27 -20.96
C ASP A 152 -4.50 -8.91 -21.13
N MET A 153 -3.96 -8.02 -21.97
CA MET A 153 -4.47 -6.69 -22.27
C MET A 153 -5.95 -6.68 -22.65
N GLY A 154 -6.75 -5.87 -21.96
CA GLY A 154 -8.18 -5.72 -22.23
C GLY A 154 -9.05 -6.84 -21.63
N GLU A 155 -8.44 -7.88 -21.08
CA GLU A 155 -9.15 -8.87 -20.28
C GLU A 155 -9.42 -8.33 -18.87
N HIS A 156 -10.28 -9.02 -18.15
CA HIS A 156 -10.61 -8.68 -16.78
C HIS A 156 -10.65 -9.91 -15.90
N VAL A 157 -10.22 -9.74 -14.65
CA VAL A 157 -10.36 -10.74 -13.59
C VAL A 157 -11.45 -10.31 -12.63
N ARG A 158 -12.28 -11.26 -12.21
CA ARG A 158 -13.24 -11.08 -11.11
C ARG A 158 -12.60 -11.57 -9.81
N ILE A 159 -12.53 -10.69 -8.83
CA ILE A 159 -11.96 -10.93 -7.51
C ILE A 159 -13.08 -10.77 -6.49
N GLU A 160 -13.28 -11.76 -5.65
CA GLU A 160 -14.28 -11.70 -4.58
C GLU A 160 -13.55 -11.60 -3.23
N LEU A 161 -13.81 -10.52 -2.51
CA LEU A 161 -13.26 -10.29 -1.18
C LEU A 161 -14.38 -10.37 -0.15
N ALA A 162 -14.18 -11.18 0.89
CA ALA A 162 -15.02 -11.10 2.07
C ALA A 162 -14.69 -9.84 2.89
N SER A 163 -15.53 -9.52 3.87
CA SER A 163 -15.30 -8.39 4.76
C SER A 163 -13.92 -8.49 5.43
N PHE A 164 -13.22 -7.36 5.45
CA PHE A 164 -11.88 -7.19 6.04
C PHE A 164 -10.76 -7.99 5.36
N GLN A 165 -10.97 -8.42 4.12
CA GLN A 165 -9.93 -9.06 3.32
C GLN A 165 -9.23 -8.06 2.40
N SER A 166 -8.00 -8.42 2.03
CA SER A 166 -7.26 -7.75 0.98
C SER A 166 -6.77 -8.75 -0.06
N PHE A 167 -6.42 -8.25 -1.23
CA PHE A 167 -5.87 -9.04 -2.32
C PHE A 167 -4.79 -8.26 -3.03
N GLU A 168 -3.79 -8.95 -3.56
CA GLU A 168 -2.68 -8.32 -4.26
C GLU A 168 -2.53 -8.86 -5.67
N ILE A 169 -2.42 -7.93 -6.61
CA ILE A 169 -2.02 -8.15 -8.00
C ILE A 169 -0.61 -7.57 -8.11
N SER A 170 0.41 -8.40 -8.23
CA SER A 170 1.79 -7.91 -8.32
C SER A 170 2.71 -8.82 -9.11
N GLU A 171 3.76 -8.20 -9.66
CA GLU A 171 4.86 -8.85 -10.38
C GLU A 171 6.19 -8.69 -9.62
N CYS A 172 6.13 -8.61 -8.28
CA CYS A 172 7.32 -8.41 -7.45
C CYS A 172 8.30 -9.60 -7.50
N GLU A 173 7.81 -10.80 -7.83
CA GLU A 173 8.60 -12.04 -7.87
C GLU A 173 9.16 -12.37 -9.26
N GLY A 174 8.71 -11.67 -10.31
CA GLY A 174 9.17 -11.89 -11.68
C GLY A 174 10.66 -11.55 -11.83
N ARG A 175 11.44 -12.45 -12.46
CA ARG A 175 12.86 -12.18 -12.78
C ARG A 175 13.04 -11.06 -13.82
N PHE A 176 12.00 -10.78 -14.60
CA PHE A 176 11.98 -9.75 -15.63
C PHE A 176 10.81 -8.81 -15.37
N ALA A 177 11.06 -7.50 -15.48
CA ALA A 177 10.01 -6.50 -15.32
C ALA A 177 9.05 -6.57 -16.51
N LYS A 178 7.76 -6.82 -16.22
CA LYS A 178 6.76 -7.19 -17.23
C LYS A 178 5.95 -6.03 -17.81
N GLY A 179 6.08 -4.81 -17.27
CA GLY A 179 5.39 -3.61 -17.79
C GLY A 179 4.70 -2.81 -16.70
N ARG A 180 3.92 -1.78 -17.07
CA ARG A 180 3.16 -0.95 -16.13
C ARG A 180 1.68 -1.32 -16.14
N LEU A 181 0.99 -1.13 -15.01
CA LEU A 181 -0.48 -1.24 -14.93
C LEU A 181 -1.20 0.12 -15.01
N THR A 182 -0.46 1.18 -15.34
CA THR A 182 -1.01 2.53 -15.43
C THR A 182 -2.16 2.61 -16.44
N GLY A 183 -3.29 3.12 -15.97
CA GLY A 183 -4.52 3.21 -16.75
C GLY A 183 -5.37 1.93 -16.72
N SER A 184 -4.96 0.90 -15.98
CA SER A 184 -5.87 -0.19 -15.60
C SER A 184 -7.02 0.38 -14.77
N MET A 185 -8.18 -0.23 -14.88
CA MET A 185 -9.39 0.23 -14.19
C MET A 185 -9.84 -0.85 -13.22
N VAL A 186 -10.30 -0.43 -12.04
CA VAL A 186 -10.82 -1.34 -11.03
C VAL A 186 -12.20 -0.86 -10.62
N GLU A 187 -13.19 -1.74 -10.64
CA GLU A 187 -14.58 -1.43 -10.32
C GLU A 187 -15.14 -2.45 -9.33
N GLY A 188 -15.92 -2.01 -8.35
CA GLY A 188 -16.51 -2.86 -7.33
C GLY A 188 -18.00 -2.60 -7.14
N ASP A 189 -18.72 -3.62 -6.67
CA ASP A 189 -20.15 -3.50 -6.32
C ASP A 189 -20.40 -2.74 -5.00
N ASN A 190 -19.37 -2.61 -4.16
CA ASN A 190 -19.35 -1.84 -2.92
C ASN A 190 -18.05 -1.05 -2.80
N PRO A 191 -18.00 0.03 -1.99
CA PRO A 191 -16.78 0.79 -1.78
C PRO A 191 -15.60 -0.06 -1.26
N PHE A 192 -14.42 0.16 -1.81
CA PHE A 192 -13.20 -0.59 -1.47
C PHE A 192 -11.96 0.30 -1.59
N GLY A 193 -10.88 -0.05 -0.90
CA GLY A 193 -9.60 0.67 -0.97
C GLY A 193 -8.70 0.10 -2.07
N VAL A 194 -7.98 0.98 -2.75
CA VAL A 194 -6.92 0.61 -3.71
C VAL A 194 -5.62 1.29 -3.31
N ILE A 195 -4.54 0.52 -3.29
CA ILE A 195 -3.17 1.03 -3.16
C ILE A 195 -2.40 0.54 -4.37
N SER A 196 -1.90 1.44 -5.20
CA SER A 196 -1.06 1.09 -6.36
C SER A 196 0.35 1.64 -6.20
N GLY A 197 1.31 0.92 -6.77
CA GLY A 197 2.70 1.32 -6.78
C GLY A 197 3.56 0.36 -7.60
N SER A 198 4.85 0.36 -7.32
CA SER A 198 5.81 -0.55 -7.93
C SER A 198 6.72 -1.16 -6.87
N CYS A 199 6.91 -2.48 -6.92
CA CYS A 199 7.83 -3.19 -6.05
C CYS A 199 9.27 -2.81 -6.41
N ARG A 200 10.19 -2.81 -5.43
CA ARG A 200 11.60 -2.48 -5.64
C ARG A 200 11.83 -1.13 -6.33
N ALA A 201 10.86 -0.22 -6.23
CA ALA A 201 11.06 1.16 -6.62
C ALA A 201 12.12 1.72 -5.67
N VAL A 202 13.35 1.85 -6.17
CA VAL A 202 14.44 2.45 -5.38
C VAL A 202 14.16 3.94 -5.33
N SER A 203 13.47 4.37 -4.28
CA SER A 203 13.57 5.76 -3.83
C SER A 203 14.91 5.86 -3.12
N PRO A 204 15.97 6.44 -3.72
CA PRO A 204 17.26 6.53 -3.06
C PRO A 204 17.06 7.23 -1.72
N ALA A 205 17.19 6.48 -0.63
CA ALA A 205 17.20 7.07 0.69
C ALA A 205 18.43 7.96 0.76
N SER A 206 18.24 9.28 0.87
CA SER A 206 19.33 10.21 1.08
C SER A 206 20.09 9.77 2.32
N THR A 207 21.34 9.32 2.16
CA THR A 207 22.20 9.05 3.31
C THR A 207 22.59 10.40 3.88
N CYS A 208 21.98 10.77 5.00
CA CYS A 208 22.48 11.91 5.78
C CYS A 208 23.84 11.51 6.35
N ARG A 209 24.92 11.79 5.62
CA ARG A 209 26.26 11.77 6.22
C ARG A 209 26.31 12.91 7.22
N ALA A 210 26.51 12.56 8.50
CA ALA A 210 26.59 13.52 9.58
C ALA A 210 27.78 14.49 9.43
N ASP A 211 28.72 14.20 8.52
CA ASP A 211 29.95 14.96 8.36
C ASP A 211 30.23 15.22 6.88
N THR A 212 29.65 16.27 6.30
CA THR A 212 30.29 17.12 5.26
C THR A 212 29.36 18.26 4.86
N GLU A 213 29.77 19.49 5.18
CA GLU A 213 29.34 20.68 4.45
C GLU A 213 29.80 20.54 2.99
N HIS A 214 28.94 20.01 2.12
CA HIS A 214 29.10 20.19 0.68
C HIS A 214 27.85 20.84 0.13
N VAL A 215 28.02 22.14 -0.15
CA VAL A 215 27.21 22.91 -1.08
C VAL A 215 27.48 22.33 -2.46
N ASP A 216 26.66 21.37 -2.89
CA ASP A 216 26.54 21.05 -4.30
C ASP A 216 25.35 21.82 -4.87
N ASP A 217 25.73 22.86 -5.61
CA ASP A 217 24.94 23.76 -6.44
C ASP A 217 24.43 23.02 -7.68
N ASP A 218 23.52 22.07 -7.48
CA ASP A 218 22.75 21.48 -8.57
C ASP A 218 21.29 21.49 -8.16
N THR A 219 20.63 22.61 -8.49
CA THR A 219 19.17 22.76 -8.47
C THR A 219 18.53 21.80 -9.47
N ARG A 220 18.54 20.51 -9.15
CA ARG A 220 17.60 19.56 -9.71
C ARG A 220 16.46 19.47 -8.72
N ASP A 221 15.35 20.06 -9.14
CA ASP A 221 14.04 19.96 -8.54
C ASP A 221 13.77 18.54 -7.99
N LEU A 222 14.06 18.32 -6.69
CA LEU A 222 13.68 17.12 -5.93
C LEU A 222 12.15 17.03 -5.72
N SER A 223 11.40 17.93 -6.35
CA SER A 223 9.94 18.00 -6.33
C SER A 223 9.26 17.01 -7.28
N ALA A 224 10.00 16.34 -8.17
CA ALA A 224 9.42 15.53 -9.25
C ALA A 224 9.46 13.99 -9.07
N GLU A 225 10.39 13.41 -8.30
CA GLU A 225 10.52 11.94 -8.21
C GLU A 225 9.90 11.31 -6.94
N ASN A 226 9.43 12.14 -6.00
CA ASN A 226 8.94 11.70 -4.68
C ASN A 226 7.44 11.35 -4.63
N LYS A 227 6.90 10.66 -5.63
CA LYS A 227 5.48 10.27 -5.58
C LYS A 227 5.27 8.85 -6.10
N LYS A 228 5.28 7.86 -5.20
CA LYS A 228 4.22 6.84 -5.33
C LYS A 228 2.91 7.59 -5.15
N VAL A 229 2.27 7.92 -6.26
CA VAL A 229 0.94 8.53 -6.22
C VAL A 229 0.01 7.43 -5.72
N ALA A 230 -0.28 7.44 -4.42
CA ALA A 230 -1.48 6.79 -3.91
C ALA A 230 -2.65 7.64 -4.41
N ILE A 231 -3.08 7.37 -5.65
CA ILE A 231 -4.35 7.85 -6.13
C ILE A 231 -5.41 6.99 -5.44
N ALA A 232 -5.79 7.40 -4.24
CA ALA A 232 -7.17 7.24 -3.83
C ALA A 232 -7.94 8.39 -4.50
N SER A 233 -8.13 8.30 -5.83
CA SER A 233 -8.93 9.27 -6.57
C SER A 233 -10.35 9.10 -6.11
N VAL A 234 -10.84 10.10 -5.38
CA VAL A 234 -12.24 10.47 -5.41
C VAL A 234 -12.41 11.36 -6.65
N LEU A 235 -13.20 10.91 -7.62
CA LEU A 235 -13.95 11.80 -8.50
C LEU A 235 -15.41 11.74 -8.03
#